data_AF-A0A8S2NXR1-F1
#
_entry.id   AF-A0A8S2NXR1-F1
#
_cell.length_a   1.000
_cell.length_b   1.000
_cell.length_c   1.000
_cell.angle_alpha   90.00
_cell.angle_beta   90.00
_cell.angle_gamma   90.00
#
_symmetry.space_group_name_H-M   'P 1'
#
loop_
_entity.id
_entity.type
_entity.pdbx_description
1 polymer ?
#
loop_
_entity_poly.entity_id
_entity_poly.type
_entity_poly.pdbx_seq_one_letter_code
_entity_poly.pdbx_strand_id
1 'polypeptide(L)'
;IKPDYTIGLNDEIDCLIVGGYFGTGRLRAGMLSHFLCCSVVKQANTSEQRNGDDENAGTSAQCKPDVRDYLYYTFCKIGSGYTHKELLDFNNRFANKWKPWTKKTAPSYILCTHEKPDVWIEPSDSCIVQVKATEFMASDKYKCGFTLRFPRLEKFREDKAWYECVTYQELIDLRERNAGKLASRFMEHEANDDFDVNDQGQPTKTLTTKSKTISRQQAKPTVDSRFRGIDQQAVKQTGHFFANLEFCIMEGNEKHAKAELEKLVYENGGTCVQNALAKTHCVITDNPSSIRLRTLIKNKQVDIVHIAWLIRCIEQHNLLPYNLSDLISCTDKTREALNLLYDEYGDAYFMPTNESELREIFNRMTSSKSTLVSPASTPSKKLPPNKKRRLDEPIPLSQSTIDIDTISNPLDDAVKLRSFINEFENVYFPDESYDYGLFRLFYIYFDQYWTIGDESTQFIDSNHSLIILESQLHGARIAHKITSDVTHVICAKPKLDDKKLSDRIDVFKKINRERTNKFHVIGYEWIKACITNQRLVNELPYVL
;
A
#
# COMPACT_ATOMS: atom_id res chain seq x y z
N ILE A 1 -13.19 -3.44 25.36
CA ILE A 1 -13.19 -2.62 24.12
C ILE A 1 -13.59 -1.20 24.53
N LYS A 2 -12.99 -0.13 23.99
CA LYS A 2 -13.54 1.22 24.22
C LYS A 2 -14.83 1.37 23.40
N PRO A 3 -15.91 1.96 23.95
CA PRO A 3 -17.18 2.15 23.23
C PRO A 3 -17.02 2.75 21.83
N ASP A 4 -16.03 3.62 21.64
CA ASP A 4 -15.67 4.25 20.37
C ASP A 4 -15.32 3.29 19.21
N TYR A 5 -15.08 2.00 19.46
CA TYR A 5 -14.72 1.01 18.43
C TYR A 5 -15.90 0.17 17.91
N THR A 6 -17.10 0.37 18.45
CA THR A 6 -18.29 -0.39 18.06
C THR A 6 -19.30 0.50 17.35
N ILE A 7 -19.68 0.11 16.13
CA ILE A 7 -20.59 0.88 15.26
C ILE A 7 -21.96 0.97 15.95
N GLY A 8 -22.47 2.19 16.08
CA GLY A 8 -23.81 2.45 16.61
C GLY A 8 -23.92 2.55 18.13
N LEU A 9 -22.82 2.47 18.90
CA LEU A 9 -22.85 2.53 20.38
C LEU A 9 -22.51 3.91 20.98
N ASN A 10 -21.92 4.81 20.20
CA ASN A 10 -21.66 6.19 20.62
C ASN A 10 -22.72 7.15 20.08
N ASP A 11 -23.05 8.16 20.89
CA ASP A 11 -23.85 9.30 20.47
C ASP A 11 -23.05 10.15 19.49
N GLU A 12 -23.67 10.44 18.35
CA GLU A 12 -23.11 11.24 17.27
C GLU A 12 -23.69 12.64 17.33
N ILE A 13 -22.85 13.65 17.11
CA ILE A 13 -23.25 15.06 17.20
C ILE A 13 -23.16 15.69 15.82
N ASP A 14 -24.29 16.12 15.28
CA ASP A 14 -24.35 16.88 14.03
C ASP A 14 -24.13 18.37 14.33
N CYS A 15 -22.95 18.89 14.01
CA CYS A 15 -22.58 20.28 14.30
C CYS A 15 -22.16 21.05 13.04
N LEU A 16 -22.24 22.38 13.09
CA LEU A 16 -21.92 23.22 11.93
C LEU A 16 -20.46 23.66 11.96
N ILE A 17 -19.77 23.64 10.81
CA ILE A 17 -18.46 24.26 10.66
C ILE A 17 -18.62 25.78 10.58
N VAL A 18 -17.85 26.54 11.35
CA VAL A 18 -17.84 28.02 11.30
C VAL A 18 -16.45 28.60 11.08
N GLY A 19 -15.40 27.80 11.25
CA GLY A 19 -14.02 28.25 11.07
C GLY A 19 -13.08 27.16 10.59
N GLY A 20 -11.95 27.57 10.01
CA GLY A 20 -10.91 26.71 9.51
C GLY A 20 -9.52 27.13 9.98
N TYR A 21 -8.61 26.16 10.10
CA TYR A 21 -7.18 26.35 10.38
C TYR A 21 -6.33 25.67 9.33
N PHE A 22 -5.27 26.35 8.90
CA PHE A 22 -4.33 25.80 7.92
C PHE A 22 -3.51 24.65 8.51
N GLY A 23 -3.35 23.58 7.73
CA GLY A 23 -2.54 22.44 8.09
C GLY A 23 -1.05 22.74 8.06
N THR A 24 -0.33 22.06 8.94
CA THR A 24 1.14 22.03 8.94
C THR A 24 1.63 20.66 8.42
N GLY A 25 2.85 20.62 7.89
CA GLY A 25 3.50 19.39 7.40
C GLY A 25 3.30 19.11 5.90
N ARG A 26 4.02 18.10 5.38
CA ARG A 26 4.17 17.87 3.93
C ARG A 26 2.86 17.59 3.17
N LEU A 27 1.89 16.90 3.80
CA LEU A 27 0.66 16.43 3.15
C LEU A 27 -0.54 17.37 3.30
N ARG A 28 -0.49 18.32 4.24
CA ARG A 28 -1.62 19.21 4.57
C ARG A 28 -1.26 20.69 4.55
N ALA A 29 -0.01 21.04 4.20
CA ALA A 29 0.43 22.41 4.06
C ALA A 29 -0.36 23.12 2.95
N GLY A 30 -0.83 24.32 3.25
CA GLY A 30 -1.58 25.16 2.31
C GLY A 30 -3.08 24.84 2.20
N MET A 31 -3.58 23.83 2.91
CA MET A 31 -5.01 23.47 2.93
C MET A 31 -5.58 23.67 4.33
N LEU A 32 -6.89 23.96 4.42
CA LEU A 32 -7.59 23.89 5.70
C LEU A 32 -7.69 22.43 6.11
N SER A 33 -7.22 22.13 7.32
CA SER A 33 -7.17 20.76 7.84
C SER A 33 -7.80 20.63 9.22
N HIS A 34 -7.99 21.71 9.95
CA HIS A 34 -8.75 21.65 11.20
C HIS A 34 -9.94 22.59 11.08
N PHE A 35 -11.06 22.19 11.67
CA PHE A 35 -12.33 22.93 11.58
C PHE A 35 -12.84 23.25 12.97
N LEU A 36 -13.30 24.49 13.15
CA LEU A 36 -13.98 24.96 14.35
C LEU A 36 -15.49 24.74 14.17
N CYS A 37 -16.10 24.02 15.11
CA CYS A 37 -17.51 23.68 15.06
C CYS A 37 -18.32 24.39 16.15
N CYS A 38 -19.59 24.64 15.86
CA CYS A 38 -20.52 25.31 16.76
C CYS A 38 -21.87 24.59 16.90
N SER A 39 -22.57 24.91 17.98
CA SER A 39 -24.01 24.71 18.16
C SER A 39 -24.77 26.01 17.95
N VAL A 40 -26.08 25.93 17.74
CA VAL A 40 -26.94 27.11 17.56
C VAL A 40 -27.79 27.44 18.78
N VAL A 41 -28.05 28.73 18.97
CA VAL A 41 -28.98 29.29 19.94
C VAL A 41 -29.91 30.25 19.20
N LYS A 42 -31.21 29.97 19.18
CA LYS A 42 -32.19 30.86 18.56
C LYS A 42 -32.34 32.15 19.39
N GLN A 43 -32.30 33.31 18.74
CA GLN A 43 -32.53 34.59 19.39
C GLN A 43 -34.03 34.84 19.55
N ALA A 44 -34.46 35.30 20.73
CA ALA A 44 -35.87 35.53 21.04
C ALA A 44 -36.46 36.79 20.38
N ASN A 45 -35.64 37.70 19.84
CA ASN A 45 -36.06 39.09 19.59
C ASN A 45 -36.25 39.48 18.10
N THR A 46 -36.14 38.55 17.14
CA THR A 46 -36.16 38.93 15.71
C THR A 46 -37.52 38.71 15.02
N SER A 47 -38.44 37.97 15.64
CA SER A 47 -39.73 37.60 15.04
C SER A 47 -40.89 38.57 15.31
N GLU A 48 -40.71 39.58 16.17
CA GLU A 48 -41.79 40.52 16.53
C GLU A 48 -41.69 41.92 15.85
N GLN A 49 -40.67 42.17 15.03
CA GLN A 49 -40.46 43.47 14.35
C GLN A 49 -40.39 43.39 12.82
N ARG A 50 -40.91 42.31 12.21
CA ARG A 50 -41.18 42.23 10.76
C ARG A 50 -42.68 42.04 10.48
N ASN A 51 -43.52 42.85 11.11
CA ASN A 51 -44.91 43.09 10.66
C ASN A 51 -44.98 44.56 10.21
N GLY A 52 -44.79 44.77 8.92
CA GLY A 52 -44.86 46.07 8.26
C GLY A 52 -44.76 45.84 6.76
N ASP A 53 -45.94 45.77 6.14
CA ASP A 53 -46.21 45.97 4.70
C ASP A 53 -45.74 44.85 3.75
N ASP A 54 -46.51 43.77 3.66
CA ASP A 54 -46.81 43.12 2.36
C ASP A 54 -47.99 42.14 2.49
N GLU A 55 -49.21 42.68 2.45
CA GLU A 55 -50.41 41.89 2.12
C GLU A 55 -50.41 41.62 0.61
N ASN A 56 -49.73 40.56 0.15
CA ASN A 56 -50.12 39.76 -1.01
C ASN A 56 -49.05 38.69 -1.36
N ALA A 57 -49.24 37.47 -0.88
CA ALA A 57 -49.07 36.25 -1.68
C ALA A 57 -49.39 35.02 -0.82
N GLY A 58 -50.47 34.33 -1.18
CA GLY A 58 -50.77 33.00 -0.65
C GLY A 58 -49.75 31.95 -1.11
N THR A 59 -49.86 30.79 -0.46
CA THR A 59 -49.10 29.53 -0.61
C THR A 59 -47.94 29.38 0.38
N SER A 60 -48.18 28.52 1.38
CA SER A 60 -47.25 28.08 2.43
C SER A 60 -46.03 27.38 1.83
N ALA A 61 -44.99 28.15 1.50
CA ALA A 61 -43.63 27.68 1.37
C ALA A 61 -42.91 27.93 2.71
N GLN A 62 -42.32 26.88 3.30
CA GLN A 62 -41.50 26.98 4.50
C GLN A 62 -40.42 28.08 4.30
N CYS A 63 -40.60 29.25 4.91
CA CYS A 63 -39.62 30.33 4.82
C CYS A 63 -38.29 29.85 5.41
N LYS A 64 -37.22 29.86 4.60
CA LYS A 64 -35.87 29.51 5.07
C LYS A 64 -35.49 30.45 6.23
N PRO A 65 -34.97 29.94 7.35
CA PRO A 65 -34.60 30.76 8.49
C PRO A 65 -33.46 31.73 8.14
N ASP A 66 -33.45 32.94 8.72
CA ASP A 66 -32.38 33.91 8.54
C ASP A 66 -31.18 33.50 9.40
N VAL A 67 -29.96 33.59 8.85
CA VAL A 67 -28.70 33.30 9.56
C VAL A 67 -28.58 34.14 10.83
N ARG A 68 -29.15 35.35 10.79
CA ARG A 68 -29.11 36.33 11.89
C ARG A 68 -30.08 36.04 13.02
N ASP A 69 -30.99 35.09 12.86
CA ASP A 69 -31.89 34.66 13.94
C ASP A 69 -31.20 33.75 14.96
N TYR A 70 -29.95 33.38 14.70
CA TYR A 70 -29.19 32.43 15.52
C TYR A 70 -27.87 33.01 15.98
N LEU A 71 -27.49 32.66 17.20
CA LEU A 71 -26.12 32.77 17.70
C LEU A 71 -25.43 31.42 17.61
N TYR A 72 -24.18 31.43 17.18
CA TYR A 72 -23.38 30.22 16.93
C TYR A 72 -22.32 30.11 18.02
N TYR A 73 -22.51 29.17 18.93
CA TYR A 73 -21.64 28.98 20.08
C TYR A 73 -20.62 27.92 19.74
N THR A 74 -19.35 28.32 19.64
CA THR A 74 -18.25 27.40 19.38
C THR A 74 -18.05 26.43 20.55
N PHE A 75 -17.72 25.17 20.27
CA PHE A 75 -17.50 24.17 21.33
C PHE A 75 -16.38 23.16 21.04
N CYS A 76 -16.01 22.88 19.79
CA CYS A 76 -14.91 21.95 19.52
C CYS A 76 -14.13 22.27 18.24
N LYS A 77 -12.90 21.75 18.19
CA LYS A 77 -12.01 21.79 17.03
C LYS A 77 -11.70 20.36 16.58
N ILE A 78 -11.82 20.11 15.28
CA ILE A 78 -11.71 18.78 14.70
C ILE A 78 -10.66 18.78 13.59
N GLY A 79 -9.70 17.85 13.65
CA GLY A 79 -8.59 17.74 12.67
C GLY A 79 -8.34 16.31 12.17
N SER A 80 -9.29 15.42 12.40
CA SER A 80 -9.18 13.99 12.06
C SER A 80 -10.55 13.38 11.76
N GLY A 81 -10.56 12.22 11.10
CA GLY A 81 -11.77 11.45 10.79
C GLY A 81 -12.16 11.40 9.31
N TYR A 82 -11.52 12.22 8.46
CA TYR A 82 -11.69 12.22 7.01
C TYR A 82 -10.42 11.71 6.30
N THR A 83 -10.61 11.19 5.09
CA THR A 83 -9.56 10.81 4.14
C THR A 83 -8.93 12.04 3.47
N HIS A 84 -7.77 11.86 2.83
CA HIS A 84 -7.13 12.96 2.10
C HIS A 84 -7.99 13.46 0.92
N LYS A 85 -8.69 12.54 0.24
CA LYS A 85 -9.61 12.87 -0.85
C LYS A 85 -10.77 13.73 -0.36
N GLU A 86 -11.45 13.31 0.70
CA GLU A 86 -12.56 14.08 1.29
C GLU A 86 -12.11 15.47 1.74
N LEU A 87 -10.90 15.58 2.31
CA LEU A 87 -10.35 16.87 2.69
C LEU A 87 -10.10 17.78 1.48
N LEU A 88 -9.60 17.22 0.38
CA LEU A 88 -9.37 17.95 -0.86
C LEU A 88 -10.69 18.41 -1.48
N ASP A 89 -11.67 17.52 -1.57
CA ASP A 89 -13.01 17.80 -2.09
C ASP A 89 -13.69 18.92 -1.28
N PHE A 90 -13.60 18.84 0.06
CA PHE A 90 -14.08 19.90 0.96
C PHE A 90 -13.39 21.25 0.70
N ASN A 91 -12.05 21.27 0.62
CA ASN A 91 -11.32 22.52 0.39
C ASN A 91 -11.68 23.14 -0.96
N ASN A 92 -11.81 22.33 -2.01
CA ASN A 92 -12.20 22.80 -3.34
C ASN A 92 -13.62 23.38 -3.34
N ARG A 93 -14.57 22.73 -2.66
CA ARG A 93 -15.96 23.15 -2.58
C ARG A 93 -16.15 24.51 -1.90
N PHE A 94 -15.38 24.77 -0.85
CA PHE A 94 -15.55 25.98 -0.03
C PHE A 94 -14.46 27.05 -0.25
N ALA A 95 -13.52 26.84 -1.19
CA ALA A 95 -12.36 27.70 -1.42
C ALA A 95 -12.70 29.21 -1.48
N ASN A 96 -13.76 29.57 -2.20
CA ASN A 96 -14.15 30.97 -2.43
C ASN A 96 -15.05 31.56 -1.33
N LYS A 97 -15.43 30.75 -0.33
CA LYS A 97 -16.38 31.17 0.73
C LYS A 97 -15.69 31.56 2.03
N TRP A 98 -14.41 31.23 2.17
CA TRP A 98 -13.62 31.52 3.36
C TRP A 98 -13.25 33.01 3.43
N LYS A 99 -13.46 33.61 4.60
CA LYS A 99 -13.11 35.00 4.91
C LYS A 99 -12.06 35.01 6.02
N PRO A 100 -11.00 35.85 5.94
CA PRO A 100 -10.01 35.96 7.02
C PRO A 100 -10.66 36.33 8.35
N TRP A 101 -10.27 35.66 9.45
CA TRP A 101 -10.76 36.01 10.78
C TRP A 101 -9.91 37.12 11.40
N THR A 102 -10.49 38.32 11.50
CA THR A 102 -9.86 39.48 12.16
C THR A 102 -10.88 40.19 13.04
N LYS A 103 -10.45 41.05 13.98
CA LYS A 103 -11.38 41.82 14.82
C LYS A 103 -12.42 42.65 14.04
N LYS A 104 -12.10 43.03 12.79
CA LYS A 104 -12.99 43.80 11.92
C LYS A 104 -13.94 42.92 11.09
N THR A 105 -13.50 41.72 10.74
CA THR A 105 -14.22 40.80 9.84
C THR A 105 -14.98 39.70 10.58
N ALA A 106 -14.71 39.50 11.88
CA ALA A 106 -15.39 38.49 12.68
C ALA A 106 -16.87 38.87 12.89
N PRO A 107 -17.81 37.99 12.52
CA PRO A 107 -19.24 38.24 12.70
C PRO A 107 -19.62 38.24 14.19
N SER A 108 -20.49 39.17 14.58
CA SER A 108 -20.94 39.33 15.97
C SER A 108 -21.78 38.15 16.50
N TYR A 109 -22.35 37.34 15.60
CA TYR A 109 -23.20 36.20 15.92
C TYR A 109 -22.44 34.87 16.01
N ILE A 110 -21.18 34.80 15.54
CA ILE A 110 -20.31 33.64 15.77
C ILE A 110 -19.43 33.90 16.99
N LEU A 111 -19.79 33.28 18.10
CA LEU A 111 -19.19 33.58 19.39
C LEU A 111 -18.00 32.63 19.66
N CYS A 112 -16.81 33.22 19.73
CA CYS A 112 -15.55 32.56 20.08
C CYS A 112 -14.97 33.18 21.37
N THR A 113 -14.29 32.37 22.19
CA THR A 113 -13.55 32.86 23.37
C THR A 113 -12.05 32.91 23.07
N HIS A 114 -11.28 31.93 23.52
CA HIS A 114 -9.82 31.88 23.33
C HIS A 114 -9.43 31.24 22.00
N GLU A 115 -10.11 30.17 21.59
CA GLU A 115 -9.83 29.49 20.33
C GLU A 115 -10.49 30.26 19.17
N LYS A 116 -9.67 30.87 18.31
CA LYS A 116 -10.11 31.66 17.15
C LYS A 116 -9.56 31.05 15.86
N PRO A 117 -10.37 30.90 14.80
CA PRO A 117 -9.92 30.28 13.56
C PRO A 117 -9.03 31.23 12.74
N ASP A 118 -8.32 30.70 11.75
CA ASP A 118 -7.56 31.50 10.78
C ASP A 118 -8.52 32.17 9.78
N VAL A 119 -9.56 31.43 9.39
CA VAL A 119 -10.61 31.84 8.46
C VAL A 119 -11.98 31.40 8.96
N TRP A 120 -13.03 32.11 8.57
CA TRP A 120 -14.41 31.76 8.87
C TRP A 120 -15.28 31.68 7.62
N ILE A 121 -16.40 31.00 7.75
CA ILE A 121 -17.39 30.82 6.68
C ILE A 121 -18.76 31.26 7.19
N GLU A 122 -19.55 31.86 6.30
CA GLU A 122 -20.94 32.23 6.62
C GLU A 122 -21.74 30.95 6.94
N PRO A 123 -22.52 30.88 8.04
CA PRO A 123 -23.26 29.67 8.41
C PRO A 123 -24.16 29.13 7.29
N SER A 124 -24.83 30.01 6.52
CA SER A 124 -25.65 29.63 5.37
C SER A 124 -24.88 28.95 4.24
N ASP A 125 -23.59 29.24 4.14
CA ASP A 125 -22.70 28.75 3.11
C ASP A 125 -21.89 27.54 3.52
N SER A 126 -21.96 27.17 4.81
CA SER A 126 -21.19 26.10 5.42
C SER A 126 -21.90 24.74 5.28
N CYS A 127 -21.34 23.71 5.91
CA CYS A 127 -21.94 22.38 5.98
C CYS A 127 -21.94 21.83 7.41
N ILE A 128 -22.89 20.93 7.65
CA ILE A 128 -22.95 20.14 8.88
C ILE A 128 -21.97 18.98 8.78
N VAL A 129 -21.34 18.67 9.90
CA VAL A 129 -20.47 17.52 10.08
C VAL A 129 -20.95 16.70 11.26
N GLN A 130 -20.97 15.38 11.04
CA GLN A 130 -21.29 14.40 12.06
C GLN A 130 -20.00 14.05 12.80
N VAL A 131 -20.03 14.18 14.13
CA VAL A 131 -18.84 14.08 14.98
C VAL A 131 -19.05 12.99 16.01
N LYS A 132 -18.04 12.12 16.15
CA LYS A 132 -17.91 11.18 17.27
C LYS A 132 -16.88 11.67 18.26
N ALA A 133 -17.18 11.51 19.53
CA ALA A 133 -16.27 11.80 20.63
C ALA A 133 -16.53 10.82 21.79
N THR A 134 -15.60 10.77 22.74
CA THR A 134 -15.72 9.86 23.90
C THR A 134 -16.56 10.48 25.02
N GLU A 135 -16.32 11.75 25.34
CA GLU A 135 -16.98 12.46 26.44
C GLU A 135 -16.87 13.99 26.29
N PHE A 136 -17.72 14.72 27.01
CA PHE A 136 -17.63 16.16 27.21
C PHE A 136 -16.61 16.50 28.31
N MET A 137 -15.80 17.52 28.08
CA MET A 137 -14.85 18.08 29.05
C MET A 137 -15.15 19.56 29.28
N ALA A 138 -15.10 20.02 30.54
CA ALA A 138 -15.18 21.44 30.83
C ALA A 138 -14.00 22.18 30.17
N SER A 139 -14.27 23.33 29.54
CA SER A 139 -13.26 24.10 28.81
C SER A 139 -13.72 25.54 28.63
N ASP A 140 -12.91 26.49 29.09
CA ASP A 140 -13.05 27.93 28.85
C ASP A 140 -12.64 28.36 27.43
N LYS A 141 -11.88 27.52 26.72
CA LYS A 141 -11.38 27.78 25.36
C LYS A 141 -12.45 28.05 24.30
N TYR A 142 -13.69 27.61 24.55
CA TYR A 142 -14.81 27.71 23.62
C TYR A 142 -16.02 28.38 24.28
N LYS A 143 -16.94 28.92 23.47
CA LYS A 143 -18.08 29.69 23.99
C LYS A 143 -19.07 28.84 24.80
N CYS A 144 -19.26 27.57 24.46
CA CYS A 144 -20.15 26.68 25.20
C CYS A 144 -19.68 26.38 26.64
N GLY A 145 -18.44 26.70 27.01
CA GLY A 145 -17.88 26.37 28.33
C GLY A 145 -17.48 24.90 28.50
N PHE A 146 -17.56 24.11 27.42
CA PHE A 146 -17.12 22.74 27.34
C PHE A 146 -16.63 22.40 25.93
N THR A 147 -15.95 21.26 25.80
CA THR A 147 -15.46 20.70 24.54
C THR A 147 -15.59 19.19 24.51
N LEU A 148 -15.21 18.58 23.39
CA LEU A 148 -15.24 17.13 23.19
C LEU A 148 -13.85 16.51 23.38
N ARG A 149 -13.80 15.33 24.01
CA ARG A 149 -12.58 14.52 24.09
C ARG A 149 -12.49 13.59 22.89
N PHE A 150 -11.34 13.62 22.22
CA PHE A 150 -11.04 12.83 21.02
C PHE A 150 -12.09 12.98 19.89
N PRO A 151 -12.49 14.21 19.51
CA PRO A 151 -13.46 14.40 18.45
C PRO A 151 -12.90 13.97 17.09
N ARG A 152 -13.70 13.21 16.34
CA ARG A 152 -13.43 12.77 14.98
C ARG A 152 -14.63 13.05 14.10
N LEU A 153 -14.37 13.58 12.91
CA LEU A 153 -15.40 13.75 11.89
C LEU A 153 -15.71 12.38 11.29
N GLU A 154 -16.96 11.93 11.37
CA GLU A 154 -17.41 10.68 10.75
C GLU A 154 -17.91 10.91 9.34
N LYS A 155 -18.64 12.01 9.11
CA LYS A 155 -19.26 12.29 7.82
C LYS A 155 -19.49 13.79 7.61
N PHE A 156 -19.25 14.26 6.39
CA PHE A 156 -19.79 15.55 5.91
C PHE A 156 -21.25 15.35 5.52
N ARG A 157 -22.17 15.99 6.23
CA ARG A 157 -23.63 15.81 6.09
C ARG A 157 -24.17 16.80 5.06
N GLU A 158 -24.04 16.45 3.79
CA GLU A 158 -24.61 17.23 2.68
C GLU A 158 -26.13 17.08 2.58
N ASP A 159 -26.68 16.06 3.23
CA ASP A 159 -28.11 15.78 3.34
C ASP A 159 -28.84 16.72 4.28
N LYS A 160 -28.11 17.46 5.13
CA LYS A 160 -28.69 18.37 6.12
C LYS A 160 -28.43 19.84 5.79
N ALA A 161 -29.44 20.67 6.02
CA ALA A 161 -29.30 22.11 5.88
C ALA A 161 -28.60 22.72 7.10
N TRP A 162 -27.92 23.87 6.93
CA TRP A 162 -27.10 24.48 7.99
C TRP A 162 -27.85 24.76 9.31
N TYR A 163 -29.16 25.00 9.25
CA TYR A 163 -30.02 25.28 10.40
C TYR A 163 -30.49 24.03 11.15
N GLU A 164 -30.15 22.83 10.66
CA GLU A 164 -30.45 21.53 11.30
C GLU A 164 -29.30 21.05 12.18
N CYS A 165 -28.33 21.92 12.50
CA CYS A 165 -27.24 21.59 13.40
C CYS A 165 -27.72 21.59 14.86
N VAL A 166 -27.00 20.86 15.71
CA VAL A 166 -27.31 20.70 17.13
C VAL A 166 -27.49 22.04 17.84
N THR A 167 -28.54 22.13 18.65
CA THR A 167 -28.78 23.28 19.51
C THR A 167 -27.92 23.24 20.77
N TYR A 168 -27.67 24.39 21.37
CA TYR A 168 -26.92 24.46 22.63
C TYR A 168 -27.63 23.68 23.76
N GLN A 169 -28.97 23.70 23.77
CA GLN A 169 -29.75 22.96 24.77
C GLN A 169 -29.59 21.46 24.60
N GLU A 170 -29.67 20.94 23.36
CA GLU A 170 -29.43 19.52 23.08
C GLU A 170 -28.04 19.06 23.52
N LEU A 171 -27.00 19.92 23.37
CA LEU A 171 -25.66 19.60 23.86
C LEU A 171 -25.58 19.55 25.38
N ILE A 172 -26.30 20.44 26.10
CA ILE A 172 -26.39 20.39 27.56
C ILE A 172 -27.08 19.10 27.98
N ASP A 173 -28.22 18.79 27.37
CA ASP A 173 -28.98 17.58 27.71
C ASP A 173 -28.14 16.32 27.45
N LEU A 174 -27.39 16.27 26.34
CA LEU A 174 -26.44 15.18 26.04
C LEU A 174 -25.31 15.09 27.08
N ARG A 175 -24.81 16.23 27.55
CA ARG A 175 -23.77 16.27 28.59
C ARG A 175 -24.30 15.78 29.93
N GLU A 176 -25.54 16.10 30.28
CA GLU A 176 -26.14 15.74 31.57
C GLU A 176 -26.60 14.28 31.64
N ARG A 177 -27.12 13.72 30.54
CA ARG A 177 -27.68 12.35 30.49
C ARG A 177 -26.75 11.26 31.01
N ASN A 178 -25.44 11.38 30.86
CA ASN A 178 -24.48 10.31 31.21
C ASN A 178 -23.19 10.81 31.90
N ALA A 179 -23.31 11.83 32.75
CA ALA A 179 -22.15 12.47 33.41
C ALA A 179 -21.05 12.89 32.40
N GLY A 180 -21.46 13.31 31.20
CA GLY A 180 -20.60 13.73 30.11
C GLY A 180 -20.16 12.63 29.15
N LYS A 181 -20.44 11.34 29.37
CA LYS A 181 -20.01 10.26 28.46
C LYS A 181 -20.96 10.08 27.27
N LEU A 182 -20.42 9.97 26.06
CA LEU A 182 -21.19 9.83 24.82
C LEU A 182 -21.40 8.36 24.40
N ALA A 183 -21.51 7.45 25.37
CA ALA A 183 -21.70 6.01 25.15
C ALA A 183 -23.03 5.52 25.75
N SER A 184 -24.12 6.26 25.49
CA SER A 184 -25.45 6.06 26.09
C SER A 184 -26.08 4.70 25.75
N ARG A 185 -25.88 4.21 24.53
CA ARG A 185 -26.57 3.03 23.97
C ARG A 185 -26.15 1.70 24.60
N PHE A 186 -25.13 1.71 25.47
CA PHE A 186 -24.81 0.57 26.34
C PHE A 186 -25.82 0.40 27.49
N MET A 187 -26.55 1.46 27.89
CA MET A 187 -27.45 1.42 29.06
C MET A 187 -28.93 1.25 28.69
N GLU A 188 -29.39 1.79 27.56
CA GLU A 188 -30.80 1.68 27.16
C GLU A 188 -31.22 0.25 26.75
N HIS A 189 -30.28 -0.54 26.22
CA HIS A 189 -30.57 -1.92 25.81
C HIS A 189 -30.80 -2.89 26.99
N GLU A 190 -30.54 -2.47 28.23
CA GLU A 190 -30.89 -3.22 29.44
C GLU A 190 -32.25 -2.80 30.04
N ALA A 191 -32.86 -1.69 29.59
CA ALA A 191 -34.08 -1.12 30.17
C ALA A 191 -35.36 -1.38 29.36
N ASN A 192 -35.26 -1.73 28.07
CA ASN A 192 -36.41 -1.80 27.15
C ASN A 192 -36.75 -3.21 26.63
N ASP A 193 -36.16 -4.27 27.18
CA ASP A 193 -36.38 -5.65 26.70
C ASP A 193 -37.61 -6.34 27.35
N ASP A 194 -38.66 -5.57 27.63
CA ASP A 194 -39.90 -6.09 28.24
C ASP A 194 -41.16 -5.39 27.69
N PHE A 195 -41.34 -5.39 26.36
CA PHE A 195 -42.67 -5.15 25.75
C PHE A 195 -42.71 -5.72 24.33
N ASP A 196 -43.07 -7.01 24.21
CA ASP A 196 -43.41 -7.61 22.92
C ASP A 196 -44.95 -7.65 22.78
N VAL A 197 -45.48 -6.94 21.79
CA VAL A 197 -46.91 -6.88 21.45
C VAL A 197 -47.11 -7.65 20.15
N ASN A 198 -47.86 -8.75 20.20
CA ASN A 198 -48.28 -9.47 18.99
C ASN A 198 -49.54 -8.86 18.34
N ASP A 199 -49.57 -8.94 17.01
CA ASP A 199 -50.47 -8.30 16.04
C ASP A 199 -51.96 -8.75 16.07
N GLN A 200 -52.49 -9.26 17.19
CA GLN A 200 -53.93 -9.56 17.34
C GLN A 200 -54.50 -9.28 18.75
N GLY A 201 -53.91 -8.37 19.52
CA GLY A 201 -54.63 -7.71 20.63
C GLY A 201 -55.24 -8.61 21.72
N GLN A 202 -54.61 -9.72 22.11
CA GLN A 202 -54.98 -10.47 23.33
C GLN A 202 -53.77 -11.03 24.09
N PRO A 203 -53.76 -10.99 25.44
CA PRO A 203 -52.65 -11.48 26.26
C PRO A 203 -52.79 -12.97 26.58
N THR A 204 -51.81 -13.79 26.22
CA THR A 204 -51.73 -15.20 26.65
C THR A 204 -50.69 -15.36 27.77
N LYS A 205 -51.19 -15.66 28.98
CA LYS A 205 -50.37 -16.11 30.10
C LYS A 205 -49.92 -17.55 29.85
N THR A 206 -48.63 -17.85 30.06
CA THR A 206 -48.25 -19.21 30.45
C THR A 206 -46.99 -19.23 31.33
N LEU A 207 -47.29 -19.42 32.62
CA LEU A 207 -46.56 -20.14 33.66
C LEU A 207 -45.25 -20.84 33.26
N THR A 208 -44.13 -20.47 33.91
CA THR A 208 -43.19 -21.45 34.46
C THR A 208 -42.49 -20.92 35.72
N THR A 209 -42.73 -21.65 36.81
CA THR A 209 -41.80 -22.00 37.91
C THR A 209 -40.82 -20.96 38.47
N LYS A 210 -41.10 -20.60 39.74
CA LYS A 210 -40.19 -20.00 40.72
C LYS A 210 -38.79 -20.66 40.67
N SER A 211 -37.76 -19.87 40.37
CA SER A 211 -36.40 -20.11 40.85
C SER A 211 -35.91 -18.89 41.61
N LYS A 212 -35.23 -19.18 42.71
CA LYS A 212 -34.78 -18.28 43.76
C LYS A 212 -33.85 -17.19 43.26
N THR A 213 -33.98 -16.05 43.93
CA THR A 213 -33.04 -14.94 44.06
C THR A 213 -31.58 -15.38 43.95
N ILE A 214 -30.94 -15.05 42.82
CA ILE A 214 -29.48 -14.93 42.73
C ILE A 214 -29.25 -13.47 42.34
N SER A 215 -28.64 -12.72 43.25
CA SER A 215 -28.09 -11.40 42.97
C SER A 215 -27.11 -11.54 41.80
N ARG A 216 -27.56 -11.19 40.58
CA ARG A 216 -26.72 -11.19 39.39
C ARG A 216 -25.74 -10.04 39.56
N GLN A 217 -24.53 -10.37 40.02
CA GLN A 217 -23.43 -9.43 40.09
C GLN A 217 -23.27 -8.79 38.71
N GLN A 218 -23.26 -7.46 38.67
CA GLN A 218 -23.05 -6.64 37.48
C GLN A 218 -21.87 -7.22 36.68
N ALA A 219 -22.10 -7.61 35.43
CA ALA A 219 -21.06 -8.10 34.56
C ALA A 219 -20.07 -6.95 34.34
N LYS A 220 -18.89 -7.07 34.96
CA LYS A 220 -17.80 -6.09 34.79
C LYS A 220 -17.48 -5.97 33.30
N PRO A 221 -17.19 -4.77 32.78
CA PRO A 221 -16.84 -4.56 31.39
C PRO A 221 -15.65 -5.45 31.04
N THR A 222 -15.88 -6.49 30.23
CA THR A 222 -14.85 -7.47 29.92
C THR A 222 -14.37 -7.29 28.48
N VAL A 223 -13.07 -7.40 28.28
CA VAL A 223 -12.41 -7.23 26.97
C VAL A 223 -12.91 -8.32 25.99
N ASP A 224 -13.03 -8.04 24.69
CA ASP A 224 -13.37 -9.06 23.68
C ASP A 224 -12.32 -10.18 23.68
N SER A 225 -12.77 -11.42 23.46
CA SER A 225 -11.93 -12.63 23.58
C SER A 225 -10.67 -12.59 22.71
N ARG A 226 -10.67 -11.85 21.59
CA ARG A 226 -9.50 -11.67 20.71
C ARG A 226 -8.39 -10.79 21.30
N PHE A 227 -8.70 -10.04 22.35
CA PHE A 227 -7.79 -9.16 23.07
C PHE A 227 -7.56 -9.60 24.53
N ARG A 228 -8.16 -10.73 24.95
CA ARG A 228 -7.77 -11.39 26.20
C ARG A 228 -6.64 -12.37 25.87
N GLY A 229 -5.54 -12.26 26.59
CA GLY A 229 -4.60 -13.37 26.67
C GLY A 229 -5.30 -14.56 27.32
N ILE A 230 -4.85 -15.77 26.98
CA ILE A 230 -5.37 -17.01 27.56
C ILE A 230 -5.15 -17.03 29.07
N ASP A 231 -6.10 -17.62 29.79
CA ASP A 231 -5.98 -17.86 31.22
C ASP A 231 -4.86 -18.88 31.48
N GLN A 232 -3.70 -18.36 31.87
CA GLN A 232 -2.45 -19.11 32.07
C GLN A 232 -2.60 -20.24 33.11
N GLN A 233 -3.58 -20.16 34.01
CA GLN A 233 -3.82 -21.17 35.03
C GLN A 233 -4.56 -22.42 34.50
N ALA A 234 -5.19 -22.34 33.33
CA ALA A 234 -6.01 -23.42 32.77
C ALA A 234 -5.25 -24.36 31.82
N VAL A 235 -4.01 -24.03 31.45
CA VAL A 235 -3.25 -24.75 30.42
C VAL A 235 -2.08 -25.50 31.05
N LYS A 236 -2.00 -26.81 30.77
CA LYS A 236 -0.94 -27.69 31.26
C LYS A 236 0.30 -27.55 30.36
N GLN A 237 1.44 -27.16 30.93
CA GLN A 237 2.70 -27.11 30.19
C GLN A 237 3.14 -28.53 29.80
N THR A 238 3.43 -28.73 28.52
CA THR A 238 3.89 -29.99 27.91
C THR A 238 5.37 -29.91 27.52
N GLY A 239 5.91 -28.72 27.26
CA GLY A 239 7.31 -28.48 26.89
C GLY A 239 7.91 -27.23 27.53
N HIS A 240 9.23 -27.05 27.39
CA HIS A 240 9.98 -25.93 28.00
C HIS A 240 10.98 -25.24 27.06
N PHE A 241 10.99 -25.54 25.76
CA PHE A 241 11.97 -24.96 24.84
C PHE A 241 11.73 -23.47 24.55
N PHE A 242 10.57 -22.93 24.94
CA PHE A 242 10.30 -21.48 24.97
C PHE A 242 10.46 -20.84 26.36
N ALA A 243 11.06 -21.55 27.32
CA ALA A 243 11.24 -21.04 28.67
C ALA A 243 11.96 -19.67 28.69
N ASN A 244 11.41 -18.73 29.47
CA ASN A 244 11.89 -17.36 29.64
C ASN A 244 11.84 -16.47 28.38
N LEU A 245 11.15 -16.91 27.31
CA LEU A 245 10.95 -16.12 26.10
C LEU A 245 9.56 -15.47 26.08
N GLU A 246 9.53 -14.21 25.66
CA GLU A 246 8.31 -13.41 25.50
C GLU A 246 7.98 -13.25 24.02
N PHE A 247 6.77 -13.65 23.61
CA PHE A 247 6.27 -13.56 22.24
C PHE A 247 5.09 -12.60 22.15
N CYS A 248 5.05 -11.77 21.11
CA CYS A 248 3.92 -10.90 20.84
C CYS A 248 3.16 -11.37 19.60
N ILE A 249 2.04 -12.06 19.76
CA ILE A 249 1.22 -12.55 18.65
C ILE A 249 0.18 -11.48 18.30
N MET A 250 0.28 -10.92 17.10
CA MET A 250 -0.60 -9.82 16.67
C MET A 250 -1.95 -10.35 16.18
N GLU A 251 -1.91 -11.38 15.37
CA GLU A 251 -3.04 -11.98 14.66
C GLU A 251 -2.76 -13.46 14.38
N GLY A 252 -3.81 -14.22 14.08
CA GLY A 252 -3.69 -15.57 13.52
C GLY A 252 -3.79 -15.55 12.00
N ASN A 253 -3.61 -16.70 11.37
CA ASN A 253 -3.87 -16.89 9.94
C ASN A 253 -5.11 -17.78 9.72
N GLU A 254 -5.38 -18.15 8.48
CA GLU A 254 -6.52 -19.00 8.12
C GLU A 254 -6.47 -20.39 8.78
N LYS A 255 -5.27 -20.88 9.12
CA LYS A 255 -5.04 -22.22 9.68
C LYS A 255 -5.03 -22.22 11.21
N HIS A 256 -4.46 -21.18 11.82
CA HIS A 256 -4.27 -21.09 13.26
C HIS A 256 -4.82 -19.77 13.78
N ALA A 257 -5.82 -19.87 14.65
CA ALA A 257 -6.36 -18.70 15.31
C ALA A 257 -5.35 -18.10 16.29
N LYS A 258 -5.39 -16.79 16.52
CA LYS A 258 -4.50 -16.11 17.50
C LYS A 258 -4.49 -16.81 18.87
N ALA A 259 -5.66 -17.17 19.38
CA ALA A 259 -5.80 -17.82 20.67
C ALA A 259 -5.24 -19.26 20.68
N GLU A 260 -5.15 -19.92 19.53
CA GLU A 260 -4.51 -21.23 19.43
C GLU A 260 -2.99 -21.08 19.49
N LEU A 261 -2.43 -20.10 18.76
CA LEU A 261 -1.00 -19.80 18.77
C LEU A 261 -0.51 -19.38 20.17
N GLU A 262 -1.26 -18.52 20.86
CA GLU A 262 -0.95 -18.14 22.24
C GLU A 262 -0.97 -19.35 23.18
N LYS A 263 -1.87 -20.33 22.93
CA LYS A 263 -1.97 -21.57 23.72
C LYS A 263 -0.74 -22.42 23.51
N LEU A 264 -0.35 -22.61 22.26
CA LEU A 264 0.82 -23.43 21.89
C LEU A 264 2.12 -22.84 22.43
N VAL A 265 2.28 -21.52 22.41
CA VAL A 265 3.44 -20.87 23.03
C VAL A 265 3.49 -21.16 24.53
N TYR A 266 2.36 -21.06 25.22
CA TYR A 266 2.29 -21.30 26.66
C TYR A 266 2.48 -22.77 27.04
N GLU A 267 1.89 -23.70 26.28
CA GLU A 267 2.08 -25.15 26.45
C GLU A 267 3.56 -25.52 26.38
N ASN A 268 4.36 -24.81 25.58
CA ASN A 268 5.79 -25.04 25.40
C ASN A 268 6.69 -24.14 26.29
N GLY A 269 6.12 -23.47 27.29
CA GLY A 269 6.85 -22.73 28.33
C GLY A 269 7.14 -21.26 28.03
N GLY A 270 6.62 -20.72 26.93
CA GLY A 270 6.75 -19.31 26.55
C GLY A 270 5.68 -18.41 27.18
N THR A 271 5.94 -17.10 27.19
CA THR A 271 4.98 -16.09 27.67
C THR A 271 4.48 -15.23 26.53
N CYS A 272 3.16 -15.06 26.41
CA CYS A 272 2.57 -14.17 25.41
C CYS A 272 2.32 -12.77 25.98
N VAL A 273 2.79 -11.73 25.28
CA VAL A 273 2.56 -10.32 25.61
C VAL A 273 1.72 -9.66 24.53
N GLN A 274 0.88 -8.67 24.89
CA GLN A 274 0.01 -7.98 23.93
C GLN A 274 0.67 -6.77 23.26
N ASN A 275 1.77 -6.25 23.82
CA ASN A 275 2.56 -5.18 23.24
C ASN A 275 4.03 -5.59 23.30
N ALA A 276 4.72 -5.51 22.17
CA ALA A 276 6.14 -5.77 22.10
C ALA A 276 6.94 -4.66 22.79
N LEU A 277 7.89 -5.06 23.63
CA LEU A 277 8.87 -4.21 24.28
C LEU A 277 10.27 -4.69 23.88
N ALA A 278 11.32 -3.97 24.28
CA ALA A 278 12.71 -4.37 23.98
C ALA A 278 13.13 -5.73 24.58
N LYS A 279 12.39 -6.25 25.57
CA LYS A 279 12.61 -7.58 26.17
C LYS A 279 11.90 -8.70 25.38
N THR A 280 10.91 -8.36 24.55
CA THR A 280 10.17 -9.32 23.75
C THR A 280 11.10 -9.95 22.73
N HIS A 281 11.11 -11.27 22.66
CA HIS A 281 11.99 -12.04 21.77
C HIS A 281 11.64 -11.75 20.30
N CYS A 282 10.36 -11.94 19.93
CA CYS A 282 9.89 -11.59 18.60
C CYS A 282 8.38 -11.29 18.56
N VAL A 283 7.98 -10.62 17.49
CA VAL A 283 6.58 -10.37 17.11
C VAL A 283 6.19 -11.35 16.02
N ILE A 284 5.05 -12.02 16.17
CA ILE A 284 4.57 -13.03 15.24
C ILE A 284 3.34 -12.50 14.50
N THR A 285 3.41 -12.45 13.16
CA THR A 285 2.35 -11.94 12.28
C THR A 285 2.59 -12.35 10.83
N ASP A 286 1.55 -12.50 10.03
CA ASP A 286 1.67 -12.69 8.57
C ASP A 286 1.24 -11.43 7.78
N ASN A 287 0.49 -10.51 8.38
CA ASN A 287 0.07 -9.25 7.75
C ASN A 287 0.97 -8.06 8.15
N PRO A 288 1.81 -7.54 7.23
CA PRO A 288 2.67 -6.39 7.51
C PRO A 288 1.92 -5.05 7.58
N SER A 289 0.63 -5.01 7.26
CA SER A 289 -0.11 -3.76 7.02
C SER A 289 -0.49 -2.99 8.29
N SER A 290 -0.38 -3.61 9.46
CA SER A 290 -0.81 -3.03 10.74
C SER A 290 0.00 -1.77 11.12
N ILE A 291 -0.69 -0.71 11.53
CA ILE A 291 -0.07 0.57 11.94
C ILE A 291 0.90 0.38 13.12
N ARG A 292 0.59 -0.53 14.05
CA ARG A 292 1.47 -0.90 15.16
C ARG A 292 2.78 -1.50 14.65
N LEU A 293 2.69 -2.38 13.66
CA LEU A 293 3.83 -3.03 13.04
C LEU A 293 4.72 -2.04 12.31
N ARG A 294 4.15 -1.08 11.56
CA ARG A 294 4.92 -0.04 10.85
C ARG A 294 5.83 0.76 11.79
N THR A 295 5.39 1.03 13.01
CA THR A 295 6.19 1.74 14.02
C THR A 295 7.34 0.87 14.52
N LEU A 296 7.07 -0.41 14.78
CA LEU A 296 8.08 -1.39 15.21
C LEU A 296 9.14 -1.64 14.12
N ILE A 297 8.70 -1.81 12.87
CA ILE A 297 9.57 -1.96 11.68
C ILE A 297 10.47 -0.74 11.54
N LYS A 298 9.88 0.46 11.58
CA LYS A 298 10.64 1.72 11.42
C LYS A 298 11.72 1.88 12.48
N ASN A 299 11.42 1.49 13.71
CA ASN A 299 12.34 1.65 14.83
C ASN A 299 13.31 0.46 14.98
N LYS A 300 13.13 -0.63 14.21
CA LYS A 300 13.94 -1.87 14.26
C LYS A 300 14.20 -2.41 15.68
N GLN A 301 13.20 -2.30 16.57
CA GLN A 301 13.39 -2.60 17.98
C GLN A 301 13.26 -4.10 18.32
N VAL A 302 12.46 -4.84 17.54
CA VAL A 302 12.14 -6.24 17.78
C VAL A 302 12.07 -6.97 16.45
N ASP A 303 12.48 -8.23 16.42
CA ASP A 303 12.37 -9.09 15.24
C ASP A 303 10.89 -9.42 14.96
N ILE A 304 10.49 -9.33 13.69
CA ILE A 304 9.13 -9.60 13.22
C ILE A 304 9.17 -10.80 12.30
N VAL A 305 8.45 -11.84 12.68
CA VAL A 305 8.57 -13.20 12.13
C VAL A 305 7.21 -13.70 11.67
N HIS A 306 7.21 -14.48 10.59
CA HIS A 306 6.05 -15.20 10.08
C HIS A 306 5.54 -16.27 11.06
N ILE A 307 4.23 -16.54 11.00
CA ILE A 307 3.60 -17.59 11.82
C ILE A 307 4.19 -18.97 11.52
N ALA A 308 4.60 -19.20 10.27
CA ALA A 308 5.20 -20.45 9.82
C ALA A 308 6.43 -20.87 10.65
N TRP A 309 7.29 -19.92 11.06
CA TRP A 309 8.46 -20.22 11.88
C TRP A 309 8.08 -20.74 13.27
N LEU A 310 7.06 -20.12 13.90
CA LEU A 310 6.58 -20.54 15.21
C LEU A 310 6.06 -21.99 15.15
N ILE A 311 5.27 -22.30 14.12
CA ILE A 311 4.75 -23.66 13.91
C ILE A 311 5.88 -24.67 13.74
N ARG A 312 6.90 -24.37 12.92
CA ARG A 312 8.05 -25.27 12.77
C ARG A 312 8.82 -25.49 14.08
N CYS A 313 8.98 -24.46 14.91
CA CYS A 313 9.59 -24.63 16.23
C CYS A 313 8.76 -25.58 17.13
N ILE A 314 7.43 -25.49 17.05
CA ILE A 314 6.52 -26.36 17.81
C ILE A 314 6.57 -27.80 17.30
N GLU A 315 6.53 -28.00 15.98
CA GLU A 315 6.60 -29.33 15.34
C GLU A 315 7.92 -30.05 15.61
N GLN A 316 9.03 -29.31 15.65
CA GLN A 316 10.36 -29.86 15.96
C GLN A 316 10.66 -29.90 17.46
N HIS A 317 9.74 -29.44 18.31
CA HIS A 317 9.89 -29.32 19.76
C HIS A 317 11.20 -28.62 20.20
N ASN A 318 11.65 -27.62 19.43
CA ASN A 318 12.91 -26.92 19.65
C ASN A 318 12.85 -25.47 19.16
N LEU A 319 13.65 -24.57 19.77
CA LEU A 319 13.80 -23.20 19.30
C LEU A 319 14.75 -23.18 18.10
N LEU A 320 14.21 -22.89 16.91
CA LEU A 320 14.98 -22.87 15.68
C LEU A 320 15.58 -21.48 15.42
N PRO A 321 16.81 -21.39 14.88
CA PRO A 321 17.33 -20.12 14.37
C PRO A 321 16.43 -19.59 13.25
N TYR A 322 16.46 -18.26 13.04
CA TYR A 322 15.70 -17.66 11.95
C TYR A 322 16.35 -17.93 10.60
N ASN A 323 15.53 -18.32 9.62
CA ASN A 323 15.90 -18.22 8.22
C ASN A 323 15.41 -16.87 7.66
N LEU A 324 16.02 -16.41 6.57
CA LEU A 324 15.59 -15.17 5.91
C LEU A 324 14.12 -15.20 5.47
N SER A 325 13.63 -16.35 5.02
CA SER A 325 12.23 -16.55 4.62
C SER A 325 11.24 -16.36 5.77
N ASP A 326 11.69 -16.47 7.01
CA ASP A 326 10.84 -16.35 8.18
C ASP A 326 10.65 -14.91 8.63
N LEU A 327 11.51 -14.00 8.18
CA LEU A 327 11.59 -12.65 8.71
C LEU A 327 10.89 -11.65 7.79
N ILE A 328 9.96 -10.89 8.37
CA ILE A 328 9.36 -9.72 7.72
C ILE A 328 10.25 -8.50 7.94
N SER A 329 10.82 -8.39 9.14
CA SER A 329 11.72 -7.31 9.55
C SER A 329 12.58 -7.80 10.70
N CYS A 330 13.82 -7.35 10.79
CA CYS A 330 14.73 -7.73 11.86
C CYS A 330 15.44 -6.52 12.50
N THR A 331 15.93 -6.74 13.71
CA THR A 331 16.85 -5.86 14.43
C THR A 331 18.21 -5.85 13.74
N ASP A 332 19.00 -4.81 14.00
CA ASP A 332 20.34 -4.71 13.38
C ASP A 332 21.25 -5.86 13.83
N LYS A 333 21.11 -6.36 15.08
CA LYS A 333 21.86 -7.52 15.58
C LYS A 333 21.53 -8.80 14.80
N THR A 334 20.24 -9.09 14.62
CA THR A 334 19.79 -10.28 13.88
C THR A 334 20.18 -10.16 12.40
N ARG A 335 20.11 -8.95 11.84
CA ARG A 335 20.57 -8.67 10.47
C ARG A 335 22.06 -8.93 10.29
N GLU A 336 22.90 -8.46 11.21
CA GLU A 336 24.35 -8.71 11.15
C GLU A 336 24.67 -10.20 11.19
N ALA A 337 23.98 -10.96 12.05
CA ALA A 337 24.15 -12.42 12.11
C ALA A 337 23.74 -13.10 10.79
N LEU A 338 22.65 -12.65 10.15
CA LEU A 338 22.18 -13.21 8.88
C LEU A 338 23.07 -12.85 7.69
N ASN A 339 23.63 -11.63 7.66
CA ASN A 339 24.57 -11.20 6.61
C ASN A 339 25.86 -12.03 6.59
N LEU A 340 26.19 -12.75 7.66
CA LEU A 340 27.32 -13.68 7.69
C LEU A 340 26.98 -15.03 7.04
N LEU A 341 25.69 -15.36 6.92
CA LEU A 341 25.21 -16.65 6.46
C LEU A 341 24.60 -16.59 5.05
N TYR A 342 24.08 -15.43 4.66
CA TYR A 342 23.34 -15.24 3.43
C TYR A 342 23.77 -13.98 2.68
N ASP A 343 23.57 -13.98 1.37
CA ASP A 343 23.74 -12.81 0.50
C ASP A 343 22.58 -11.80 0.62
N GLU A 344 22.66 -10.73 -0.17
CA GLU A 344 21.67 -9.64 -0.15
C GLU A 344 20.27 -10.05 -0.67
N TYR A 345 20.16 -11.16 -1.39
CA TYR A 345 18.91 -11.70 -1.95
C TYR A 345 18.38 -12.92 -1.18
N GLY A 346 19.20 -13.44 -0.27
CA GLY A 346 18.92 -14.55 0.62
C GLY A 346 19.35 -15.91 0.12
N ASP A 347 20.36 -15.97 -0.74
CA ASP A 347 21.13 -17.18 -1.03
C ASP A 347 22.12 -17.48 0.09
N ALA A 348 22.25 -18.75 0.49
CA ALA A 348 23.10 -19.14 1.61
C ALA A 348 24.55 -19.34 1.15
N TYR A 349 25.52 -18.75 1.84
CA TYR A 349 26.94 -18.88 1.47
C TYR A 349 27.50 -20.30 1.65
N PHE A 350 26.98 -21.03 2.64
CA PHE A 350 27.57 -22.30 3.09
C PHE A 350 26.67 -23.51 2.82
N MET A 351 25.49 -23.31 2.24
CA MET A 351 24.52 -24.37 1.99
C MET A 351 24.15 -24.38 0.51
N PRO A 352 24.08 -25.56 -0.15
CA PRO A 352 23.66 -25.63 -1.53
C PRO A 352 22.18 -25.27 -1.65
N THR A 353 21.85 -24.34 -2.54
CA THR A 353 20.47 -23.99 -2.90
C THR A 353 19.80 -25.12 -3.69
N ASN A 354 18.48 -25.23 -3.58
CA ASN A 354 17.65 -26.04 -4.48
C ASN A 354 16.86 -25.18 -5.47
N GLU A 355 16.18 -25.82 -6.44
CA GLU A 355 15.41 -25.12 -7.48
C GLU A 355 14.30 -24.23 -6.89
N SER A 356 13.61 -24.70 -5.84
CA SER A 356 12.53 -23.94 -5.21
C SER A 356 13.07 -22.68 -4.53
N GLU A 357 14.14 -22.82 -3.76
CA GLU A 357 14.83 -21.70 -3.09
C GLU A 357 15.37 -20.70 -4.12
N LEU A 358 15.98 -21.17 -5.20
CA LEU A 358 16.52 -20.31 -6.24
C LEU A 358 15.42 -19.52 -6.96
N ARG A 359 14.25 -20.13 -7.20
CA ARG A 359 13.07 -19.43 -7.75
C ARG A 359 12.60 -18.32 -6.81
N GLU A 360 12.57 -18.55 -5.51
CA GLU A 360 12.21 -17.52 -4.54
C GLU A 360 13.22 -16.36 -4.52
N ILE A 361 14.52 -16.68 -4.55
CA ILE A 361 15.60 -15.68 -4.60
C ILE A 361 15.44 -14.78 -5.84
N PHE A 362 15.21 -15.36 -7.03
CA PHE A 362 14.97 -14.58 -8.24
C PHE A 362 13.71 -13.72 -8.18
N ASN A 363 12.64 -14.20 -7.52
CA ASN A 363 11.42 -13.39 -7.30
C ASN A 363 11.69 -12.16 -6.40
N ARG A 364 12.57 -12.30 -5.40
CA ARG A 364 12.99 -11.16 -4.56
C ARG A 364 13.81 -10.15 -5.34
N MET A 365 14.74 -10.62 -6.19
CA MET A 365 15.54 -9.76 -7.05
C MET A 365 14.66 -8.89 -7.97
N THR A 366 13.65 -9.46 -8.60
CA THR A 366 12.74 -8.71 -9.51
C THR A 366 11.88 -7.70 -8.78
N SER A 367 11.36 -8.06 -7.60
CA SER A 367 10.54 -7.17 -6.75
C SER A 367 11.33 -5.95 -6.25
N SER A 368 12.62 -6.13 -5.96
CA SER A 368 13.50 -5.02 -5.54
C SER A 368 13.70 -3.99 -6.66
N LYS A 369 13.84 -4.43 -7.93
CA LYS A 369 14.02 -3.55 -9.11
C LYS A 369 12.77 -2.71 -9.43
N SER A 370 11.57 -3.26 -9.20
CA SER A 370 10.30 -2.53 -9.41
C SER A 370 10.14 -1.29 -8.52
N THR A 371 10.77 -1.26 -7.35
CA THR A 371 10.60 -0.16 -6.38
C THR A 371 11.41 1.09 -6.75
N LEU A 372 12.44 0.93 -7.60
CA LEU A 372 13.30 2.03 -8.06
C LEU A 372 12.75 2.75 -9.31
N VAL A 373 11.76 2.19 -9.99
CA VAL A 373 11.15 2.78 -11.20
C VAL A 373 9.75 3.32 -10.86
N SER A 374 9.71 4.43 -10.11
CA SER A 374 8.53 5.29 -10.03
C SER A 374 8.95 6.72 -10.40
N PRO A 375 8.28 7.40 -11.36
CA PRO A 375 8.72 8.69 -11.86
C PRO A 375 8.41 9.78 -10.82
N ALA A 376 9.42 10.20 -10.07
CA ALA A 376 9.35 11.45 -9.33
C ALA A 376 9.55 12.61 -10.30
N SER A 377 8.45 13.19 -10.77
CA SER A 377 8.45 14.54 -11.33
C SER A 377 8.70 15.54 -10.21
N THR A 378 9.90 16.13 -10.14
CA THR A 378 10.09 17.42 -9.45
C THR A 378 11.21 18.20 -10.15
N PRO A 379 11.04 19.51 -10.37
CA PRO A 379 11.91 20.27 -11.26
C PRO A 379 13.23 20.65 -10.62
N SER A 380 14.22 20.79 -11.50
CA SER A 380 15.59 21.22 -11.28
C SER A 380 15.74 22.45 -10.39
N LYS A 381 16.51 22.31 -9.30
CA LYS A 381 17.15 23.44 -8.62
C LYS A 381 18.64 23.46 -8.97
N LYS A 382 19.04 24.51 -9.69
CA LYS A 382 20.43 24.87 -9.97
C LYS A 382 21.17 25.07 -8.64
N LEU A 383 22.34 24.44 -8.51
CA LEU A 383 23.31 24.71 -7.45
C LEU A 383 24.26 25.84 -7.92
N PRO A 384 24.59 26.85 -7.10
CA PRO A 384 25.69 27.77 -7.42
C PRO A 384 27.05 27.14 -7.02
N PRO A 385 28.15 27.53 -7.71
CA PRO A 385 29.46 26.92 -7.48
C PRO A 385 30.21 27.57 -6.32
N ASN A 386 31.11 26.78 -5.72
CA ASN A 386 32.25 27.17 -4.88
C ASN A 386 31.99 27.62 -3.43
N LYS A 387 32.21 26.69 -2.49
CA LYS A 387 32.92 26.98 -1.23
C LYS A 387 33.82 25.80 -0.83
N LYS A 388 35.08 26.13 -0.51
CA LYS A 388 36.15 25.20 -0.13
C LYS A 388 35.94 24.63 1.29
N ARG A 389 36.15 23.30 1.39
CA ARG A 389 36.55 22.38 2.49
C ARG A 389 36.44 22.81 3.97
N ARG A 390 36.08 21.83 4.82
CA ARG A 390 36.73 21.60 6.12
C ARG A 390 37.10 20.12 6.29
N LEU A 391 38.34 19.90 6.72
CA LEU A 391 38.85 18.63 7.24
C LEU A 391 38.02 18.29 8.49
N ASP A 392 37.51 17.05 8.57
CA ASP A 392 36.99 16.33 9.75
C ASP A 392 35.89 15.30 9.37
N GLU A 393 35.63 15.07 8.08
CA GLU A 393 34.80 13.94 7.64
C GLU A 393 35.62 12.65 7.48
N PRO A 394 35.14 11.50 8.01
CA PRO A 394 35.82 10.22 7.84
C PRO A 394 35.89 9.82 6.36
N ILE A 395 37.08 9.38 5.95
CA ILE A 395 37.38 8.82 4.63
C ILE A 395 36.51 7.56 4.44
N PRO A 396 35.60 7.51 3.45
CA PRO A 396 34.96 6.25 3.09
C PRO A 396 36.04 5.30 2.59
N LEU A 397 36.14 4.12 3.20
CA LEU A 397 36.99 3.05 2.71
C LEU A 397 36.64 2.77 1.23
N SER A 398 37.69 2.84 0.41
CA SER A 398 37.85 2.41 -0.97
C SER A 398 36.96 1.22 -1.36
N GLN A 399 36.10 1.40 -2.36
CA GLN A 399 36.35 0.99 -3.76
C GLN A 399 36.44 -0.54 -3.94
N SER A 400 35.29 -1.14 -4.25
CA SER A 400 35.20 -2.06 -5.39
C SER A 400 34.38 -1.36 -6.46
N THR A 401 35.09 -0.75 -7.40
CA THR A 401 34.56 -0.05 -8.56
C THR A 401 33.90 -1.04 -9.51
N ILE A 402 32.57 -1.02 -9.59
CA ILE A 402 31.88 -1.15 -10.87
C ILE A 402 30.83 -0.05 -10.89
N ASP A 403 31.15 1.01 -11.62
CA ASP A 403 30.20 2.05 -11.99
C ASP A 403 29.07 1.39 -12.79
N ILE A 404 27.89 1.25 -12.18
CA ILE A 404 26.63 1.09 -12.90
C ILE A 404 25.90 2.43 -12.82
N ASP A 405 26.54 3.46 -13.35
CA ASP A 405 25.83 4.62 -13.87
C ASP A 405 25.81 4.46 -15.39
N THR A 406 24.65 4.22 -15.96
CA THR A 406 23.95 5.17 -16.85
C THR A 406 22.73 4.47 -17.43
N ILE A 407 21.56 5.05 -17.19
CA ILE A 407 20.33 4.78 -17.95
C ILE A 407 20.63 5.06 -19.42
N SER A 408 20.79 4.00 -20.22
CA SER A 408 20.93 4.12 -21.68
C SER A 408 20.13 3.01 -22.36
N ASN A 409 19.03 3.43 -23.02
CA ASN A 409 18.35 2.79 -24.15
C ASN A 409 18.12 1.25 -24.10
N PRO A 410 16.87 0.74 -24.18
CA PRO A 410 16.56 -0.71 -24.13
C PRO A 410 17.24 -1.60 -25.19
N LEU A 411 17.86 -1.00 -26.22
CA LEU A 411 18.63 -1.73 -27.22
C LEU A 411 20.10 -2.00 -26.83
N ASP A 412 20.74 -1.21 -25.96
CA ASP A 412 22.14 -1.42 -25.56
C ASP A 412 22.29 -2.51 -24.48
N ASP A 413 21.29 -2.66 -23.60
CA ASP A 413 21.27 -3.70 -22.57
C ASP A 413 21.14 -5.11 -23.17
N ALA A 414 20.43 -5.25 -24.30
CA ALA A 414 20.23 -6.53 -24.96
C ALA A 414 21.53 -7.11 -25.54
N VAL A 415 22.44 -6.27 -26.03
CA VAL A 415 23.72 -6.72 -26.59
C VAL A 415 24.68 -7.17 -25.49
N LYS A 416 24.80 -6.38 -24.40
CA LYS A 416 25.63 -6.74 -23.24
C LYS A 416 25.13 -8.00 -22.55
N LEU A 417 23.82 -8.11 -22.33
CA LEU A 417 23.21 -9.31 -21.73
C LEU A 417 23.48 -10.56 -22.56
N ARG A 418 23.37 -10.47 -23.89
CA ARG A 418 23.64 -11.60 -24.79
C ARG A 418 25.13 -11.97 -24.83
N SER A 419 26.02 -10.98 -24.80
CA SER A 419 27.45 -11.22 -24.68
C SER A 419 27.78 -11.95 -23.38
N PHE A 420 27.16 -11.54 -22.28
CA PHE A 420 27.30 -12.19 -20.98
C PHE A 420 26.76 -13.63 -21.01
N ILE A 421 25.55 -13.86 -21.54
CA ILE A 421 24.96 -15.21 -21.66
C ILE A 421 25.91 -16.10 -22.45
N ASN A 422 26.45 -15.61 -23.57
CA ASN A 422 27.38 -16.37 -24.38
C ASN A 422 28.69 -16.69 -23.65
N GLU A 423 29.31 -15.73 -22.98
CA GLU A 423 30.53 -15.96 -22.20
C GLU A 423 30.27 -16.97 -21.07
N PHE A 424 29.14 -16.83 -20.38
CA PHE A 424 28.71 -17.73 -19.31
C PHE A 424 28.48 -19.16 -19.82
N GLU A 425 27.71 -19.32 -20.89
CA GLU A 425 27.47 -20.61 -21.57
C GLU A 425 28.81 -21.28 -21.95
N ASN A 426 29.71 -20.56 -22.60
CA ASN A 426 31.02 -21.10 -23.01
C ASN A 426 31.92 -21.52 -21.83
N VAL A 427 31.84 -20.82 -20.68
CA VAL A 427 32.65 -21.12 -19.51
C VAL A 427 32.12 -22.34 -18.76
N TYR A 428 30.80 -22.42 -18.55
CA TYR A 428 30.20 -23.42 -17.68
C TYR A 428 29.65 -24.65 -18.41
N PHE A 429 29.31 -24.52 -19.69
CA PHE A 429 28.67 -25.57 -20.50
C PHE A 429 29.30 -25.73 -21.90
N PRO A 430 30.64 -25.81 -22.04
CA PRO A 430 31.30 -25.77 -23.36
C PRO A 430 30.91 -26.93 -24.31
N ASP A 431 30.49 -28.06 -23.76
CA ASP A 431 30.23 -29.31 -24.51
C ASP A 431 28.74 -29.67 -24.62
N GLU A 432 27.84 -28.86 -24.07
CA GLU A 432 26.40 -29.12 -24.15
C GLU A 432 25.81 -28.59 -25.47
N SER A 433 25.15 -29.48 -26.21
CA SER A 433 24.27 -29.10 -27.33
C SER A 433 23.10 -28.30 -26.79
N TYR A 434 23.21 -26.97 -26.82
CA TYR A 434 22.11 -26.12 -26.35
C TYR A 434 20.94 -26.22 -27.31
N ASP A 435 19.88 -26.90 -26.88
CA ASP A 435 18.61 -26.92 -27.59
C ASP A 435 18.10 -25.50 -27.89
N TYR A 436 18.47 -24.48 -27.10
CA TYR A 436 18.04 -23.08 -27.31
C TYR A 436 19.19 -22.07 -27.48
N GLY A 437 20.42 -22.56 -27.61
CA GLY A 437 21.64 -21.77 -27.76
C GLY A 437 22.47 -22.14 -28.99
N LEU A 438 22.00 -23.09 -29.81
CA LEU A 438 22.68 -23.61 -31.00
C LEU A 438 23.27 -22.52 -31.92
N PHE A 439 22.53 -21.43 -32.10
CA PHE A 439 22.92 -20.30 -32.95
C PHE A 439 23.28 -19.04 -32.15
N ARG A 440 23.63 -19.13 -30.85
CA ARG A 440 23.90 -17.97 -29.97
C ARG A 440 24.91 -16.98 -30.55
N LEU A 441 25.96 -17.49 -31.19
CA LEU A 441 27.05 -16.72 -31.80
C LEU A 441 26.72 -16.16 -33.18
N PHE A 442 25.62 -16.60 -33.77
CA PHE A 442 25.33 -16.33 -35.17
C PHE A 442 24.49 -15.07 -35.28
N TYR A 443 25.03 -14.09 -36.02
CA TYR A 443 24.24 -12.98 -36.55
C TYR A 443 23.92 -13.25 -38.02
N ILE A 444 22.65 -13.53 -38.29
CA ILE A 444 22.16 -14.12 -39.52
C ILE A 444 21.28 -13.12 -40.27
N TYR A 445 21.62 -12.83 -41.52
CA TYR A 445 20.74 -12.15 -42.45
C TYR A 445 20.00 -13.18 -43.31
N PHE A 446 18.68 -13.10 -43.34
CA PHE A 446 17.84 -13.94 -44.20
C PHE A 446 17.48 -13.18 -45.48
N ASP A 447 17.58 -13.82 -46.65
CA ASP A 447 17.17 -13.22 -47.93
C ASP A 447 15.64 -13.21 -48.07
N GLN A 448 15.03 -12.22 -47.41
CA GLN A 448 13.58 -12.05 -47.29
C GLN A 448 13.06 -10.74 -47.92
N TYR A 449 13.92 -9.98 -48.60
CA TYR A 449 13.57 -8.67 -49.16
C TYR A 449 13.84 -8.65 -50.67
N TRP A 450 12.93 -8.17 -51.51
CA TRP A 450 13.21 -8.08 -52.96
C TRP A 450 14.40 -7.18 -53.24
N THR A 451 14.55 -6.10 -52.47
CA THR A 451 15.73 -5.25 -52.46
C THR A 451 16.52 -5.50 -51.17
N ILE A 452 17.81 -5.86 -51.29
CA ILE A 452 18.65 -6.23 -50.13
C ILE A 452 18.65 -5.08 -49.10
N GLY A 453 18.25 -5.38 -47.87
CA GLY A 453 18.24 -4.43 -46.75
C GLY A 453 17.12 -3.37 -46.78
N ASP A 454 16.17 -3.47 -47.72
CA ASP A 454 14.98 -2.62 -47.75
C ASP A 454 13.77 -3.36 -47.18
N GLU A 455 13.43 -3.00 -45.94
CA GLU A 455 12.33 -3.58 -45.17
C GLU A 455 10.96 -3.43 -45.85
N SER A 456 10.78 -2.40 -46.68
CA SER A 456 9.51 -2.17 -47.39
C SER A 456 9.24 -3.21 -48.48
N THR A 457 10.27 -3.96 -48.87
CA THR A 457 10.21 -4.96 -49.94
C THR A 457 10.16 -6.39 -49.43
N GLN A 458 9.74 -6.59 -48.18
CA GLN A 458 9.70 -7.92 -47.57
C GLN A 458 8.76 -8.86 -48.32
N PHE A 459 9.27 -10.03 -48.67
CA PHE A 459 8.46 -11.16 -49.15
C PHE A 459 8.67 -12.32 -48.18
N ILE A 460 7.57 -12.79 -47.62
CA ILE A 460 7.59 -13.87 -46.64
C ILE A 460 6.82 -15.03 -47.24
N ASP A 461 7.52 -16.09 -47.63
CA ASP A 461 6.90 -17.41 -47.71
C ASP A 461 6.74 -17.94 -46.28
N SER A 462 5.62 -18.57 -45.97
CA SER A 462 5.31 -19.12 -44.64
C SER A 462 6.42 -20.04 -44.14
N ASN A 463 7.04 -20.80 -45.04
CA ASN A 463 8.16 -21.68 -44.71
C ASN A 463 9.43 -20.91 -44.28
N HIS A 464 9.70 -19.75 -44.89
CA HIS A 464 10.86 -18.94 -44.55
C HIS A 464 10.67 -18.24 -43.21
N SER A 465 9.46 -17.75 -42.95
CA SER A 465 9.12 -17.16 -41.65
C SER A 465 9.31 -18.14 -40.50
N LEU A 466 8.92 -19.41 -40.70
CA LEU A 466 9.10 -20.43 -39.68
C LEU A 466 10.58 -20.67 -39.37
N ILE A 467 11.43 -20.79 -40.39
CA ILE A 467 12.88 -21.01 -40.19
C ILE A 467 13.53 -19.82 -39.48
N ILE A 468 13.10 -18.59 -39.76
CA ILE A 468 13.60 -17.40 -39.05
C ILE A 468 13.24 -17.47 -37.56
N LEU A 469 11.98 -17.82 -37.25
CA LEU A 469 11.51 -17.95 -35.87
C LEU A 469 12.21 -19.11 -35.14
N GLU A 470 12.37 -20.25 -35.80
CA GLU A 470 13.13 -21.39 -35.28
C GLU A 470 14.58 -20.98 -34.99
N SER A 471 15.22 -20.26 -35.91
CA SER A 471 16.59 -19.78 -35.69
C SER A 471 16.69 -18.87 -34.47
N GLN A 472 15.71 -17.97 -34.28
CA GLN A 472 15.63 -17.11 -33.09
C GLN A 472 15.41 -17.91 -31.79
N LEU A 473 14.52 -18.90 -31.83
CA LEU A 473 14.26 -19.81 -30.71
C LEU A 473 15.55 -20.54 -30.29
N HIS A 474 16.34 -20.95 -31.28
CA HIS A 474 17.65 -21.58 -31.10
C HIS A 474 18.80 -20.58 -30.86
N GLY A 475 18.50 -19.31 -30.60
CA GLY A 475 19.44 -18.31 -30.10
C GLY A 475 20.08 -17.40 -31.14
N ALA A 476 19.74 -17.52 -32.43
CA ALA A 476 20.29 -16.67 -33.49
C ALA A 476 19.86 -15.21 -33.35
N ARG A 477 20.77 -14.29 -33.69
CA ARG A 477 20.42 -12.89 -33.95
C ARG A 477 19.99 -12.78 -35.41
N ILE A 478 18.89 -12.07 -35.68
CA ILE A 478 18.41 -11.84 -37.04
C ILE A 478 18.71 -10.41 -37.45
N ALA A 479 19.45 -10.27 -38.55
CA ALA A 479 19.81 -9.00 -39.13
C ALA A 479 18.78 -8.58 -40.19
N HIS A 480 18.28 -7.35 -40.07
CA HIS A 480 17.43 -6.74 -41.11
C HIS A 480 18.26 -6.13 -42.26
N LYS A 481 19.54 -5.83 -41.99
CA LYS A 481 20.49 -5.27 -42.95
C LYS A 481 21.83 -5.99 -42.84
N ILE A 482 22.58 -6.05 -43.95
CA ILE A 482 23.91 -6.67 -43.96
C ILE A 482 24.92 -5.68 -43.36
N THR A 483 25.07 -5.71 -42.04
CA THR A 483 26.05 -4.93 -41.26
C THR A 483 27.37 -5.70 -41.10
N SER A 484 28.44 -5.04 -40.64
CA SER A 484 29.80 -5.62 -40.55
C SER A 484 29.93 -6.80 -39.60
N ASP A 485 28.98 -6.96 -38.66
CA ASP A 485 28.90 -8.03 -37.67
C ASP A 485 28.07 -9.23 -38.13
N VAL A 486 27.40 -9.15 -39.30
CA VAL A 486 26.72 -10.31 -39.89
C VAL A 486 27.74 -11.40 -40.21
N THR A 487 27.47 -12.60 -39.69
CA THR A 487 28.29 -13.80 -39.82
C THR A 487 27.79 -14.72 -40.94
N HIS A 488 26.48 -14.75 -41.16
CA HIS A 488 25.83 -15.68 -42.08
C HIS A 488 24.75 -14.98 -42.90
N VAL A 489 24.71 -15.30 -44.19
CA VAL A 489 23.64 -14.93 -45.11
C VAL A 489 22.96 -16.22 -45.56
N ILE A 490 21.67 -16.31 -45.30
CA ILE A 490 20.89 -17.52 -45.58
C ILE A 490 19.92 -17.23 -46.72
N CYS A 491 20.03 -18.01 -47.80
CA CYS A 491 19.18 -17.87 -48.98
C CYS A 491 18.78 -19.23 -49.55
N ALA A 492 17.89 -19.23 -50.55
CA ALA A 492 17.44 -20.47 -51.18
C ALA A 492 18.54 -21.03 -52.09
N LYS A 493 18.64 -22.36 -52.15
CA LYS A 493 19.50 -23.03 -53.12
C LYS A 493 18.92 -22.88 -54.53
N PRO A 494 19.70 -22.42 -55.53
CA PRO A 494 19.21 -22.29 -56.90
C PRO A 494 18.90 -23.65 -57.50
N LYS A 495 17.74 -23.74 -58.15
CA LYS A 495 17.43 -24.85 -59.07
C LYS A 495 18.24 -24.65 -60.36
N LEU A 496 18.46 -25.72 -61.12
CA LEU A 496 19.35 -25.72 -62.30
C LEU A 496 19.08 -24.58 -63.31
N ASP A 497 17.86 -24.05 -63.36
CA ASP A 497 17.41 -23.03 -64.31
C ASP A 497 17.04 -21.67 -63.67
N ASP A 498 17.30 -21.45 -62.37
CA ASP A 498 16.94 -20.21 -61.68
C ASP A 498 18.04 -19.14 -61.78
N LYS A 499 18.12 -18.50 -62.94
CA LYS A 499 19.10 -17.43 -63.22
C LYS A 499 18.95 -16.24 -62.26
N LYS A 500 17.73 -15.91 -61.85
CA LYS A 500 17.48 -14.75 -60.95
C LYS A 500 18.09 -14.97 -59.57
N LEU A 501 17.95 -16.18 -59.02
CA LEU A 501 18.53 -16.50 -57.72
C LEU A 501 20.06 -16.65 -57.79
N SER A 502 20.60 -17.15 -58.91
CA SER A 502 22.05 -17.17 -59.14
C SER A 502 22.63 -15.75 -59.18
N ASP A 503 22.02 -14.84 -59.94
CA ASP A 503 22.43 -13.43 -60.01
C ASP A 503 22.36 -12.79 -58.61
N ARG A 504 21.35 -13.13 -57.81
CA ARG A 504 21.18 -12.67 -56.43
C ARG A 504 22.31 -13.15 -55.50
N ILE A 505 22.70 -14.42 -55.60
CA ILE A 505 23.83 -14.98 -54.84
C ILE A 505 25.14 -14.28 -55.21
N ASP A 506 25.34 -13.95 -56.49
CA ASP A 506 26.52 -13.21 -56.93
C ASP A 506 26.58 -11.79 -56.34
N VAL A 507 25.42 -11.15 -56.12
CA VAL A 507 25.37 -9.88 -55.38
C VAL A 507 25.86 -10.07 -53.94
N PHE A 508 25.42 -11.11 -53.23
CA PHE A 508 25.93 -11.40 -51.88
C PHE A 508 27.43 -11.67 -51.89
N LYS A 509 27.94 -12.46 -52.85
CA LYS A 509 29.37 -12.72 -53.01
C LYS A 509 30.16 -11.43 -53.28
N LYS A 510 29.61 -10.50 -54.06
CA LYS A 510 30.23 -9.19 -54.31
C LYS A 510 30.28 -8.35 -53.03
N ILE A 511 29.17 -8.22 -52.30
CA ILE A 511 29.14 -7.54 -51.00
C ILE A 511 30.18 -8.17 -50.06
N ASN A 512 30.27 -9.51 -50.05
CA ASN A 512 31.22 -10.21 -49.19
C ASN A 512 32.68 -9.91 -49.55
N ARG A 513 33.02 -9.74 -50.84
CA ARG A 513 34.38 -9.38 -51.28
C ARG A 513 34.84 -8.03 -50.72
N GLU A 514 33.94 -7.07 -50.58
CA GLU A 514 34.22 -5.70 -50.11
C GLU A 514 34.40 -5.61 -48.58
N ARG A 515 34.02 -6.65 -47.83
CA ARG A 515 34.09 -6.66 -46.36
C ARG A 515 35.43 -7.11 -45.81
N THR A 516 35.78 -6.59 -44.63
CA THR A 516 36.90 -7.09 -43.82
C THR A 516 36.58 -8.46 -43.21
N ASN A 517 35.43 -8.58 -42.53
CA ASN A 517 34.92 -9.84 -41.99
C ASN A 517 33.96 -10.48 -43.00
N LYS A 518 34.36 -11.64 -43.53
CA LYS A 518 33.56 -12.40 -44.49
C LYS A 518 32.41 -13.09 -43.76
N PHE A 519 31.21 -13.06 -44.35
CA PHE A 519 30.10 -13.90 -43.94
C PHE A 519 30.02 -15.16 -44.80
N HIS A 520 29.38 -16.21 -44.29
CA HIS A 520 29.12 -17.43 -45.07
C HIS A 520 27.77 -17.31 -45.79
N VAL A 521 27.72 -17.72 -47.06
CA VAL A 521 26.47 -17.75 -47.84
C VAL A 521 26.00 -19.19 -47.91
N ILE A 522 24.88 -19.50 -47.24
CA ILE A 522 24.45 -20.87 -46.97
C ILE A 522 22.96 -21.05 -47.32
N GLY A 523 22.61 -22.24 -47.77
CA GLY A 523 21.22 -22.67 -47.97
C GLY A 523 20.41 -22.77 -46.67
N TYR A 524 19.10 -22.52 -46.73
CA TYR A 524 18.16 -22.74 -45.61
C TYR A 524 18.21 -24.17 -45.04
N GLU A 525 18.62 -25.14 -45.86
CA GLU A 525 18.73 -26.55 -45.48
C GLU A 525 19.75 -26.79 -44.36
N TRP A 526 20.77 -25.92 -44.24
CA TRP A 526 21.76 -26.03 -43.17
C TRP A 526 21.14 -25.77 -41.80
N ILE A 527 20.29 -24.76 -41.68
CA ILE A 527 19.59 -24.45 -40.43
C ILE A 527 18.71 -25.62 -40.02
N LYS A 528 17.93 -26.16 -40.97
CA LYS A 528 17.09 -27.34 -40.72
C LYS A 528 17.91 -28.54 -40.28
N ALA A 529 19.05 -28.79 -40.93
CA ALA A 529 19.95 -29.87 -40.56
C ALA A 529 20.54 -29.68 -39.17
N CYS A 530 20.96 -28.46 -38.82
CA CYS A 530 21.47 -28.14 -37.48
C CYS A 530 20.42 -28.40 -36.39
N ILE A 531 19.20 -27.90 -36.60
CA ILE A 531 18.08 -28.07 -35.67
C ILE A 531 17.72 -29.55 -35.52
N THR A 532 17.57 -30.28 -36.64
CA THR A 532 17.20 -31.70 -36.64
C THR A 532 18.23 -32.57 -35.93
N ASN A 533 19.53 -32.24 -36.06
CA ASN A 533 20.61 -32.97 -35.42
C ASN A 533 20.96 -32.43 -34.03
N GLN A 534 20.29 -31.38 -33.55
CA GLN A 534 20.57 -30.67 -32.29
C GLN A 534 22.06 -30.31 -32.13
N ARG A 535 22.75 -29.98 -33.22
CA ARG A 535 24.17 -29.62 -33.24
C ARG A 535 24.52 -28.87 -34.52
N LEU A 536 25.58 -28.07 -34.47
CA LEU A 536 26.10 -27.40 -35.66
C LEU A 536 26.68 -28.45 -36.60
N VAL A 537 26.08 -28.59 -37.78
CA VAL A 537 26.58 -29.47 -38.84
C VAL A 537 27.56 -28.73 -39.72
N ASN A 538 28.48 -29.46 -40.37
CA ASN A 538 29.42 -28.87 -41.31
C ASN A 538 28.70 -28.07 -42.39
N GLU A 539 29.12 -26.82 -42.60
CA GLU A 539 28.51 -25.87 -43.52
C GLU A 539 28.86 -26.15 -44.99
N LEU A 540 30.03 -26.75 -45.27
CA LEU A 540 30.54 -26.97 -46.64
C LEU A 540 29.52 -27.57 -47.62
N PRO A 541 28.70 -28.58 -47.26
CA PRO A 541 27.69 -29.16 -48.17
C PRO A 541 26.56 -28.20 -48.55
N TYR A 542 26.42 -27.09 -47.83
CA TYR A 542 25.30 -26.15 -47.92
C TYR A 542 25.73 -24.76 -48.42
N VAL A 543 27.01 -24.53 -48.66
CA VAL A 543 27.54 -23.25 -49.19
C VAL A 543 27.07 -23.02 -50.63
N LEU A 544 26.77 -21.76 -50.96
CA LEU A 544 26.22 -21.31 -52.26
C LEU A 544 27.17 -20.42 -53.06
#